data_AF-A0AAJ1CGI8-F1
#
_entry.id   AF-A0AAJ1CGI8-F1
#
_cell.length_a   1.000
_cell.length_b   1.000
_cell.length_c   1.000
_cell.angle_alpha   90.00
_cell.angle_beta   90.00
_cell.angle_gamma   90.00
#
_symmetry.space_group_name_H-M   'P 1'
#
loop_
_entity.id
_entity.type
_entity.pdbx_description
1 polymer ?
#
loop_
_entity_poly.entity_id
_entity_poly.type
_entity_poly.pdbx_seq_one_letter_code
_entity_poly.pdbx_strand_id
1 'polypeptide(L)'
;MADIKLDPKNYRVHGEKNKAIIRKSLEDCGTGRSILLDGDDVVIAGNGVYEQAQALGLPVRVIESDGRELIAIKRTDLKTEDDKRRALALADNHASDTSVFNIDSVLMDFSPEELDMWEFEIDTANIDLLSEVEQNGFKNAVNESSDLFTLSFALPKSMKEDVEAYIKRNGKDNLTQLIISEVCRDAEVK
;
A
#
# COMPACT_ATOMS: atom_id res chain seq x y z
N MET A 1 8.82 26.02 11.32
CA MET A 1 7.91 25.23 10.47
C MET A 1 7.91 23.84 11.05
N ALA A 2 6.75 23.20 11.20
CA ALA A 2 6.70 21.80 11.62
C ALA A 2 7.49 20.96 10.61
N ASP A 3 8.33 20.06 11.12
CA ASP A 3 9.16 19.17 10.29
C ASP A 3 8.32 17.95 9.90
N ILE A 4 7.42 18.17 8.93
CA ILE A 4 6.48 17.15 8.46
C ILE A 4 7.25 16.08 7.68
N LYS A 5 7.02 14.82 8.04
CA LYS A 5 7.70 13.66 7.47
C LYS A 5 6.73 12.85 6.63
N LEU A 6 7.19 12.42 5.46
CA LEU A 6 6.51 11.37 4.71
C LEU A 6 6.49 10.08 5.54
N ASP A 7 5.40 9.33 5.46
CA ASP A 7 5.29 8.05 6.13
C ASP A 7 6.11 6.99 5.37
N PRO A 8 7.16 6.41 5.98
CA PRO A 8 7.96 5.36 5.36
C PRO A 8 7.19 4.06 5.14
N LYS A 9 6.02 3.89 5.78
CA LYS A 9 5.12 2.73 5.67
C LYS A 9 3.79 3.06 4.98
N ASN A 10 3.74 4.13 4.20
CA ASN A 10 2.53 4.54 3.51
C ASN A 10 1.94 3.40 2.66
N TYR A 11 0.70 3.00 2.97
CA TYR A 11 0.02 1.91 2.25
C TYR A 11 -0.30 2.24 0.80
N ARG A 12 -0.25 3.51 0.37
CA ARG A 12 -0.47 3.91 -1.02
C ARG A 12 0.84 4.09 -1.78
N VAL A 13 1.01 3.37 -2.88
CA VAL A 13 2.14 3.55 -3.80
C VAL A 13 1.76 4.58 -4.87
N HIS A 14 2.59 5.62 -4.98
CA HIS A 14 2.42 6.69 -5.94
C HIS A 14 3.45 6.56 -7.07
N GLY A 15 3.05 6.01 -8.22
CA GLY A 15 3.92 5.96 -9.40
C GLY A 15 4.04 7.32 -10.12
N GLU A 16 4.96 7.42 -11.08
CA GLU A 16 5.26 8.68 -11.79
C GLU A 16 4.03 9.32 -12.45
N LYS A 17 3.17 8.51 -13.08
CA LYS A 17 1.91 9.00 -13.67
C LYS A 17 1.00 9.63 -12.62
N ASN A 18 0.89 8.99 -11.46
CA ASN A 18 0.09 9.49 -10.35
C ASN A 18 0.65 10.81 -9.80
N LYS A 19 1.96 10.87 -9.56
CA LYS A 19 2.66 12.08 -9.11
C LYS A 19 2.52 13.23 -10.10
N ALA A 20 2.59 12.95 -11.40
CA ALA A 20 2.39 13.95 -12.44
C ALA A 20 0.97 14.54 -12.43
N ILE A 21 -0.07 13.72 -12.21
CA ILE A 21 -1.46 14.19 -12.08
C ILE A 21 -1.59 15.08 -10.83
N ILE A 22 -1.05 14.64 -9.69
CA ILE A 22 -1.07 15.41 -8.44
C ILE A 22 -0.39 16.77 -8.63
N ARG A 23 0.84 16.78 -9.17
CA ARG A 23 1.60 18.00 -9.45
C ARG A 23 0.82 18.95 -10.36
N LYS A 24 0.28 18.45 -11.46
CA LYS A 24 -0.53 19.24 -12.39
C LYS A 24 -1.75 19.85 -11.70
N SER A 25 -2.43 19.08 -10.86
CA SER A 25 -3.56 19.59 -10.07
C SER A 25 -3.13 20.72 -9.14
N LEU A 26 -1.99 20.57 -8.45
CA LEU A 26 -1.47 21.60 -7.56
C LEU A 26 -1.10 22.89 -8.32
N GLU A 27 -0.46 22.78 -9.47
CA GLU A 27 -0.07 23.92 -10.32
C GLU A 27 -1.30 24.65 -10.87
N ASP A 28 -2.25 23.93 -11.47
CA ASP A 28 -3.39 24.52 -12.18
C ASP A 28 -4.50 24.97 -11.21
N CYS A 29 -4.75 24.18 -10.17
CA CYS A 29 -5.93 24.31 -9.32
C CYS A 29 -5.60 24.80 -7.89
N GLY A 30 -4.35 24.72 -7.46
CA GLY A 30 -3.95 24.88 -6.07
C GLY A 30 -4.32 23.66 -5.20
N THR A 31 -4.09 23.75 -3.90
CA THR A 31 -4.43 22.67 -2.96
C THR A 31 -5.94 22.47 -2.85
N GLY A 32 -6.37 21.22 -2.97
CA GLY A 32 -7.78 20.81 -2.86
C GLY A 32 -8.15 20.44 -1.43
N ARG A 33 -7.89 19.17 -1.07
CA ARG A 33 -8.06 18.64 0.30
C ARG A 33 -6.82 18.88 1.17
N SER A 34 -7.00 18.80 2.48
CA SER A 34 -5.91 18.71 3.44
C SER A 34 -5.21 17.36 3.36
N ILE A 35 -4.00 17.32 3.92
CA ILE A 35 -3.32 16.10 4.34
C ILE A 35 -3.64 15.83 5.82
N LEU A 36 -3.40 14.60 6.28
CA LEU A 36 -3.58 14.22 7.67
C LEU A 36 -2.22 13.84 8.26
N LEU A 37 -1.91 14.38 9.44
CA LEU A 37 -0.70 14.10 10.21
C LEU A 37 -1.05 13.38 11.51
N ASP A 38 -0.14 12.56 12.01
CA ASP A 38 -0.17 12.10 13.39
C ASP A 38 0.45 13.14 14.36
N GLY A 39 0.49 12.80 15.64
CA GLY A 39 1.07 13.67 16.68
C GLY A 39 2.60 13.81 16.62
N ASP A 40 3.28 13.02 15.79
CA ASP A 40 4.74 13.00 15.59
C ASP A 40 5.16 13.67 14.25
N ASP A 41 4.23 14.42 13.65
CA ASP A 41 4.34 15.10 12.36
C ASP A 41 4.55 14.16 11.15
N VAL A 42 4.09 12.90 11.23
CA VAL A 42 4.17 11.92 10.13
C VAL A 42 2.84 11.89 9.35
N VAL A 43 2.93 11.86 8.01
CA VAL A 43 1.75 11.91 7.13
C VAL A 43 0.98 10.59 7.12
N ILE A 44 -0.20 10.56 7.75
CA ILE A 44 -1.16 9.45 7.68
C ILE A 44 -1.81 9.37 6.29
N ALA A 45 -2.23 10.51 5.74
CA ALA A 45 -2.92 10.57 4.45
C ALA A 45 -2.48 11.77 3.63
N GLY A 46 -2.29 11.56 2.32
CA GLY A 46 -1.85 12.60 1.40
C GLY A 46 -0.34 12.64 1.17
N ASN A 47 0.37 11.53 1.35
CA ASN A 47 1.83 11.42 1.11
C ASN A 47 2.24 11.96 -0.27
N GLY A 48 1.62 11.47 -1.36
CA GLY A 48 1.91 11.97 -2.71
C GLY A 48 1.59 13.46 -2.90
N VAL A 49 0.55 13.98 -2.23
CA VAL A 49 0.21 15.41 -2.27
C VAL A 49 1.26 16.25 -1.56
N TYR A 50 1.69 15.83 -0.36
CA TYR A 50 2.72 16.54 0.41
C TYR A 50 4.07 16.54 -0.33
N GLU A 51 4.50 15.40 -0.87
CA GLU A 51 5.73 15.29 -1.67
C GLU A 51 5.74 16.31 -2.83
N GLN A 52 4.66 16.36 -3.62
CA GLN A 52 4.60 17.29 -4.75
C GLN A 52 4.42 18.74 -4.31
N ALA A 53 3.68 19.01 -3.23
CA ALA A 53 3.53 20.35 -2.68
C ALA A 53 4.86 20.92 -2.17
N GLN A 54 5.67 20.09 -1.50
CA GLN A 54 7.02 20.45 -1.07
C GLN A 54 7.93 20.74 -2.27
N ALA A 55 7.87 19.90 -3.30
CA ALA A 55 8.63 20.10 -4.53
C ALA A 55 8.23 21.36 -5.33
N LEU A 56 7.02 21.89 -5.09
CA LEU A 56 6.53 23.17 -5.63
C LEU A 56 6.77 24.35 -4.68
N GLY A 57 7.31 24.12 -3.47
CA GLY A 57 7.52 25.17 -2.47
C GLY A 57 6.23 25.77 -1.92
N LEU A 58 5.11 25.02 -1.94
CA LEU A 58 3.84 25.50 -1.41
C LEU A 58 3.90 25.62 0.13
N PRO A 59 3.42 26.73 0.71
CA PRO A 59 3.41 26.89 2.16
C PRO A 59 2.41 25.91 2.81
N VAL A 60 2.80 25.36 3.97
CA VAL A 60 1.97 24.44 4.74
C VAL A 60 1.54 25.09 6.05
N ARG A 61 0.25 24.99 6.35
CA ARG A 61 -0.35 25.42 7.60
C ARG A 61 -0.94 24.21 8.31
N VAL A 62 -0.46 23.95 9.52
CA VAL A 62 -0.97 22.87 10.39
C VAL A 62 -2.12 23.41 11.24
N ILE A 63 -3.18 22.61 11.39
CA ILE A 63 -4.29 22.84 12.31
C ILE A 63 -4.36 21.59 13.18
N GLU A 64 -4.12 21.76 14.48
CA GLU A 64 -4.20 20.66 15.45
C GLU A 64 -5.66 20.27 15.70
N SER A 65 -5.92 18.98 15.82
CA SER A 65 -7.24 18.41 16.12
C SER A 65 -7.05 17.10 16.90
N ASP A 66 -8.02 16.78 17.76
CA ASP A 66 -8.09 15.49 18.47
C ASP A 66 -9.04 14.48 17.77
N GLY A 67 -9.52 14.82 16.57
CA GLY A 67 -10.40 13.98 15.77
C GLY A 67 -11.87 13.98 16.20
N ARG A 68 -12.29 14.82 17.15
CA ARG A 68 -13.70 14.89 17.60
C ARG A 68 -14.59 15.81 16.78
N GLU A 69 -13.99 16.65 15.92
CA GLU A 69 -14.71 17.54 15.01
C GLU A 69 -14.21 17.40 13.57
N LEU A 70 -15.13 17.58 12.61
CA LEU A 70 -14.80 17.59 11.20
C LEU A 70 -14.20 18.94 10.79
N ILE A 71 -12.95 18.95 10.34
CA ILE A 71 -12.32 20.14 9.78
C ILE A 71 -12.66 20.27 8.29
N ALA A 72 -13.43 21.32 7.94
CA ALA A 72 -13.80 21.62 6.56
C ALA A 72 -12.96 22.77 5.98
N ILE A 73 -12.33 22.55 4.83
CA ILE A 73 -11.57 23.56 4.10
C ILE A 73 -12.47 24.22 3.03
N LYS A 74 -12.63 25.54 3.13
CA LYS A 74 -13.41 26.33 2.17
C LYS A 74 -12.50 27.13 1.24
N ARG A 75 -12.49 26.79 -0.05
CA ARG A 75 -11.86 27.59 -1.12
C ARG A 75 -12.74 28.79 -1.47
N THR A 76 -12.36 29.98 -0.99
CA THR A 76 -13.13 31.21 -1.22
C THR A 76 -12.98 31.77 -2.63
N ASP A 77 -11.93 31.35 -3.35
CA ASP A 77 -11.61 31.69 -4.74
C ASP A 77 -12.36 30.83 -5.77
N LEU A 78 -13.12 29.81 -5.34
CA LEU A 78 -13.87 28.91 -6.21
C LEU A 78 -15.38 29.04 -6.01
N LYS A 79 -16.13 28.91 -7.10
CA LYS A 79 -17.60 28.80 -7.16
C LYS A 79 -18.01 27.52 -7.88
N THR A 80 -19.28 27.15 -7.73
CA THR A 80 -19.83 25.87 -8.22
C THR A 80 -19.63 25.67 -9.72
N GLU A 81 -19.79 26.74 -10.50
CA GLU A 81 -19.74 26.71 -11.96
C GLU A 81 -18.33 26.95 -12.54
N ASP A 82 -17.32 27.20 -11.70
CA ASP A 82 -15.98 27.51 -12.19
C ASP A 82 -15.33 26.30 -12.84
N ASP A 83 -14.75 26.49 -14.02
CA ASP A 83 -14.00 25.45 -14.73
C ASP A 83 -12.83 24.94 -13.89
N LYS A 84 -12.14 25.82 -13.16
CA LYS A 84 -11.06 25.46 -12.22
C LYS A 84 -11.58 24.53 -11.10
N ARG A 85 -12.77 24.79 -10.58
CA ARG A 85 -13.41 23.92 -9.57
C ARG A 85 -13.77 22.56 -10.14
N ARG A 86 -14.27 22.51 -11.39
CA ARG A 86 -14.57 21.26 -12.10
C ARG A 86 -13.31 20.43 -12.38
N ALA A 87 -12.23 21.08 -12.84
CA ALA A 87 -10.93 20.44 -13.06
C ALA A 87 -10.33 19.89 -11.76
N LEU A 88 -10.37 20.68 -10.67
CA LEU A 88 -9.91 20.23 -9.36
C LEU A 88 -10.66 18.99 -8.91
N ALA A 89 -12.00 18.99 -9.01
CA ALA A 89 -12.81 17.84 -8.61
C ALA A 89 -12.45 16.57 -9.40
N LEU A 90 -12.18 16.69 -10.70
CA LEU A 90 -11.76 15.54 -11.52
C LEU A 90 -10.36 15.05 -11.09
N ALA A 91 -9.37 15.95 -11.07
CA ALA A 91 -7.98 15.59 -10.83
C ALA A 91 -7.79 14.97 -9.44
N ASP A 92 -8.47 15.49 -8.43
CA ASP A 92 -8.38 15.07 -7.04
C ASP A 92 -8.97 13.66 -6.81
N ASN A 93 -10.11 13.33 -7.44
CA ASN A 93 -10.65 11.97 -7.42
C ASN A 93 -9.81 11.01 -8.26
N HIS A 94 -9.45 11.40 -9.48
CA HIS A 94 -8.68 10.55 -10.38
C HIS A 94 -7.25 10.26 -9.87
N ALA A 95 -6.62 11.21 -9.19
CA ALA A 95 -5.34 10.99 -8.50
C ALA A 95 -5.46 9.93 -7.40
N SER A 96 -6.61 9.80 -6.75
CA SER A 96 -6.81 8.72 -5.76
C SER A 96 -6.88 7.35 -6.45
N ASP A 97 -7.61 7.26 -7.58
CA ASP A 97 -7.81 6.03 -8.35
C ASP A 97 -6.55 5.54 -9.09
N THR A 98 -5.61 6.44 -9.38
CA THR A 98 -4.37 6.11 -10.10
C THR A 98 -3.22 5.70 -9.16
N SER A 99 -3.46 5.70 -7.85
CA SER A 99 -2.55 5.11 -6.86
C SER A 99 -3.02 3.70 -6.51
N VAL A 100 -2.08 2.82 -6.17
CA VAL A 100 -2.38 1.43 -5.79
C VAL A 100 -2.02 1.19 -4.33
N PHE A 101 -2.65 0.21 -3.69
CA PHE A 101 -2.25 -0.21 -2.36
C PHE A 101 -1.00 -1.10 -2.43
N ASN A 102 -0.08 -0.90 -1.49
CA ASN A 102 0.96 -1.87 -1.17
C ASN A 102 0.33 -2.99 -0.34
N ILE A 103 -0.21 -4.00 -1.03
CA ILE A 103 -0.94 -5.11 -0.40
C ILE A 103 -0.06 -5.87 0.58
N ASP A 104 1.23 -6.04 0.29
CA ASP A 104 2.17 -6.71 1.20
C ASP A 104 2.27 -5.98 2.53
N SER A 105 2.45 -4.65 2.51
CA SER A 105 2.49 -3.85 3.73
C SER A 105 1.17 -3.89 4.51
N VAL A 106 0.03 -3.88 3.80
CA VAL A 106 -1.30 -4.00 4.44
C VAL A 106 -1.44 -5.37 5.13
N LEU A 107 -1.06 -6.46 4.46
CA LEU A 107 -1.15 -7.82 5.00
C LEU A 107 -0.14 -8.12 6.11
N MET A 108 0.95 -7.35 6.21
CA MET A 108 1.89 -7.43 7.35
C MET A 108 1.30 -6.82 8.63
N ASP A 109 0.48 -5.78 8.50
CA ASP A 109 -0.03 -5.00 9.63
C ASP A 109 -1.48 -5.38 10.03
N PHE A 110 -2.25 -6.00 9.13
CA PHE A 110 -3.66 -6.36 9.38
C PHE A 110 -4.00 -7.81 9.02
N SER A 111 -4.82 -8.44 9.86
CA SER A 111 -5.43 -9.75 9.60
C SER A 111 -6.60 -9.66 8.59
N PRO A 112 -6.96 -10.77 7.91
CA PRO A 112 -8.11 -10.79 7.01
C PRO A 112 -9.42 -10.40 7.69
N GLU A 113 -9.61 -10.79 8.96
CA GLU A 113 -10.81 -10.43 9.73
C GLU A 113 -10.88 -8.92 10.02
N GLU A 114 -9.74 -8.27 10.31
CA GLU A 114 -9.69 -6.81 10.50
C GLU A 114 -9.96 -6.05 9.21
N LEU A 115 -9.46 -6.55 8.07
CA LEU A 115 -9.70 -5.95 6.77
C LEU A 115 -11.17 -6.09 6.33
N ASP A 116 -11.80 -7.23 6.63
CA ASP A 116 -13.21 -7.49 6.34
C ASP A 116 -14.14 -6.52 7.08
N MET A 117 -13.79 -6.13 8.32
CA MET A 117 -14.53 -5.11 9.08
C MET A 117 -14.59 -3.75 8.36
N TRP A 118 -13.67 -3.47 7.44
CA TRP A 118 -13.60 -2.25 6.67
C TRP A 118 -14.02 -2.45 5.21
N GLU A 119 -14.59 -3.61 4.87
CA GLU A 119 -14.94 -4.01 3.49
C GLU A 119 -13.74 -3.84 2.53
N PHE A 120 -12.52 -4.06 3.05
CA PHE A 120 -11.31 -3.92 2.27
C PHE A 120 -11.08 -5.20 1.46
N GLU A 121 -11.60 -5.20 0.24
CA GLU A 121 -11.38 -6.30 -0.69
C GLU A 121 -9.95 -6.27 -1.24
N ILE A 122 -9.19 -7.30 -0.91
CA ILE A 122 -7.94 -7.57 -1.62
C ILE A 122 -8.30 -8.23 -2.94
N ASP A 123 -8.11 -7.49 -4.03
CA ASP A 123 -8.18 -8.07 -5.37
C ASP A 123 -7.00 -9.02 -5.57
N THR A 124 -7.20 -10.27 -5.16
CA THR A 124 -6.22 -11.35 -5.32
C THR A 124 -5.87 -11.62 -6.77
N ALA A 125 -6.65 -11.13 -7.75
CA ALA A 125 -6.34 -11.24 -9.17
C ALA A 125 -5.29 -10.22 -9.64
N ASN A 126 -5.09 -9.13 -8.88
CA ASN A 126 -4.10 -8.08 -9.13
C ASN A 126 -2.98 -8.04 -8.07
N ILE A 127 -2.90 -9.05 -7.19
CA ILE A 127 -1.61 -9.36 -6.55
C ILE A 127 -0.67 -9.67 -7.69
N ASP A 128 0.29 -8.77 -7.90
CA ASP A 128 1.28 -8.80 -8.95
C ASP A 128 2.28 -9.95 -8.72
N LEU A 129 1.76 -11.18 -8.82
CA LEU A 129 2.50 -12.41 -9.08
C LEU A 129 3.28 -12.33 -10.40
N LEU A 130 3.08 -11.29 -11.23
CA LEU A 130 3.80 -11.10 -12.48
C LEU A 130 5.17 -10.44 -12.27
N SER A 131 5.40 -9.71 -11.17
CA SER A 131 6.74 -9.19 -10.85
C SER A 131 7.60 -10.13 -9.99
N GLU A 132 7.00 -11.03 -9.20
CA GLU A 132 7.77 -12.02 -8.41
C GLU A 132 8.24 -13.23 -9.25
N VAL A 133 7.56 -13.53 -10.35
CA VAL A 133 7.97 -14.63 -11.25
C VAL A 133 9.11 -14.23 -12.20
N GLU A 134 9.29 -12.92 -12.50
CA GLU A 134 10.39 -12.50 -13.38
C GLU A 134 11.75 -12.36 -12.68
N GLN A 135 11.84 -12.49 -11.35
CA GLN A 135 13.13 -12.42 -10.65
C GLN A 135 13.44 -13.54 -9.65
N ASN A 136 12.65 -14.61 -9.50
CA ASN A 136 13.04 -15.82 -8.72
C ASN A 136 13.78 -15.51 -7.39
N GLY A 137 13.40 -14.42 -6.74
CA GLY A 137 14.15 -13.81 -5.65
C GLY A 137 13.34 -13.92 -4.39
N PHE A 138 13.28 -15.12 -3.81
CA PHE A 138 12.67 -15.31 -2.50
C PHE A 138 13.33 -14.35 -1.50
N LYS A 139 12.54 -13.47 -0.85
CA LYS A 139 13.01 -12.75 0.33
C LYS A 139 13.15 -13.74 1.49
N ASN A 140 14.28 -14.45 1.51
CA ASN A 140 14.63 -15.29 2.64
C ASN A 140 15.00 -14.38 3.83
N ALA A 141 14.33 -14.55 4.97
CA ALA A 141 14.94 -14.23 6.25
C ALA A 141 15.93 -15.35 6.59
N VAL A 142 17.14 -15.30 6.03
CA VAL A 142 18.23 -16.17 6.50
C VAL A 142 18.74 -15.56 7.80
N ASN A 143 18.48 -16.23 8.91
CA ASN A 143 19.13 -15.89 10.17
C ASN A 143 20.54 -16.51 10.11
N GLU A 144 21.61 -15.69 10.08
CA GLU A 144 23.01 -16.14 9.92
C GLU A 144 23.50 -17.13 11.00
N SER A 145 22.68 -17.38 12.02
CA SER A 145 22.94 -18.30 13.14
C SER A 145 22.19 -19.64 13.06
N SER A 146 21.43 -19.90 11.98
CA SER A 146 20.55 -21.06 11.84
C SER A 146 20.83 -21.82 10.54
N ASP A 147 20.97 -23.15 10.62
CA ASP A 147 21.05 -24.06 9.46
C ASP A 147 19.71 -24.20 8.70
N LEU A 148 18.69 -23.41 9.08
CA LEU A 148 17.33 -23.44 8.54
C LEU A 148 16.94 -22.05 8.02
N PHE A 149 16.31 -22.03 6.85
CA PHE A 149 15.61 -20.86 6.30
C PHE A 149 14.11 -21.18 6.12
N THR A 150 13.26 -20.16 6.12
CA THR A 150 11.81 -20.32 5.94
C THR A 150 11.35 -19.72 4.63
N LEU A 151 10.42 -20.41 3.96
CA LEU A 151 9.74 -19.99 2.74
C LEU A 151 8.25 -19.81 3.03
N SER A 152 7.70 -18.67 2.63
CA SER A 152 6.26 -18.39 2.69
C SER A 152 5.67 -18.51 1.29
N PHE A 153 4.57 -19.26 1.16
CA PHE A 153 3.85 -19.44 -0.09
C PHE A 153 2.45 -18.87 0.02
N ALA A 154 1.99 -18.17 -1.01
CA ALA A 154 0.57 -17.87 -1.18
C ALA A 154 -0.11 -19.05 -1.88
N LEU A 155 -1.17 -19.58 -1.28
CA LEU A 155 -1.96 -20.69 -1.85
C LEU A 155 -3.39 -20.20 -2.14
N PRO A 156 -4.05 -20.71 -3.20
CA PRO A 156 -5.44 -20.38 -3.46
C PRO A 156 -6.33 -20.68 -2.25
N LYS A 157 -7.21 -19.73 -1.88
CA LYS A 157 -8.12 -19.89 -0.73
C LYS A 157 -8.99 -21.15 -0.84
N SER A 158 -9.34 -21.56 -2.06
CA SER A 158 -10.09 -22.80 -2.33
C SER A 158 -9.40 -24.07 -1.84
N MET A 159 -8.07 -24.06 -1.67
CA MET A 159 -7.28 -25.21 -1.21
C MET A 159 -7.04 -25.20 0.30
N LYS A 160 -7.53 -24.19 1.04
CA LYS A 160 -7.25 -24.02 2.48
C LYS A 160 -7.62 -25.25 3.28
N GLU A 161 -8.83 -25.77 3.08
CA GLU A 161 -9.33 -26.93 3.83
C GLU A 161 -8.51 -28.20 3.55
N ASP A 162 -8.15 -28.42 2.29
CA ASP A 162 -7.36 -29.57 1.87
C ASP A 162 -5.93 -29.54 2.43
N VAL A 163 -5.28 -28.37 2.37
CA VAL A 163 -3.92 -28.18 2.89
C VAL A 163 -3.90 -28.29 4.41
N GLU A 164 -4.86 -27.68 5.10
CA GLU A 164 -4.98 -27.83 6.56
C GLU A 164 -5.26 -29.29 6.95
N ALA A 165 -6.14 -29.98 6.23
CA ALA A 165 -6.43 -31.39 6.48
C ALA A 165 -5.20 -32.27 6.27
N TYR A 166 -4.43 -32.01 5.21
CA TYR A 166 -3.18 -32.71 4.96
C TYR A 166 -2.16 -32.48 6.08
N ILE A 167 -1.94 -31.23 6.50
CA ILE A 167 -0.99 -30.91 7.58
C ILE A 167 -1.44 -31.54 8.90
N LYS A 168 -2.74 -31.51 9.22
CA LYS A 168 -3.29 -32.15 10.42
C LYS A 168 -3.08 -33.67 10.41
N ARG A 169 -3.25 -34.31 9.25
CA ARG A 169 -3.14 -35.78 9.11
C ARG A 169 -1.68 -36.26 9.04
N ASN A 170 -0.83 -35.55 8.32
CA ASN A 170 0.49 -36.02 7.95
C ASN A 170 1.62 -35.25 8.63
N GLY A 171 1.33 -34.12 9.28
CA GLY A 171 2.33 -33.25 9.87
C GLY A 171 3.01 -32.35 8.82
N LYS A 172 3.42 -31.17 9.28
CA LYS A 172 4.14 -30.17 8.48
C LYS A 172 5.46 -30.69 7.89
N ASP A 173 6.16 -31.56 8.60
CA ASP A 173 7.46 -32.10 8.17
C ASP A 173 7.33 -32.96 6.91
N ASN A 174 6.21 -33.68 6.74
CA ASN A 174 5.96 -34.47 5.54
C ASN A 174 5.71 -33.58 4.31
N LEU A 175 5.03 -32.44 4.49
CA LEU A 175 4.87 -31.46 3.41
C LEU A 175 6.23 -30.88 3.02
N THR A 176 7.08 -30.54 3.99
CA THR A 176 8.45 -30.08 3.75
C THR A 176 9.28 -31.12 2.99
N GLN A 177 9.22 -32.40 3.40
CA GLN A 177 9.92 -33.48 2.70
C GLN A 177 9.39 -33.73 1.29
N LEU A 178 8.08 -33.60 1.06
CA LEU A 178 7.48 -33.70 -0.27
C LEU A 178 8.07 -32.62 -1.19
N ILE A 179 8.08 -31.37 -0.73
CA ILE A 179 8.65 -30.22 -1.47
C ILE A 179 10.14 -30.46 -1.75
N ILE A 180 10.94 -30.85 -0.76
CA ILE A 180 12.38 -31.15 -0.95
C ILE A 180 12.54 -32.28 -1.97
N SER A 181 11.77 -33.37 -1.84
CA SER A 181 11.93 -34.55 -2.67
C SER A 181 11.58 -34.32 -4.15
N GLU A 182 10.67 -33.40 -4.43
CA GLU A 182 10.23 -33.08 -5.79
C GLU A 182 11.11 -31.97 -6.39
N VAL A 183 11.34 -30.90 -5.63
CA VAL A 183 12.04 -29.70 -6.11
C VAL A 183 13.56 -29.88 -6.14
N CYS A 184 14.16 -30.52 -5.12
CA CYS A 184 15.61 -30.71 -5.08
C CYS A 184 16.09 -31.83 -6.02
N ARG A 185 15.24 -32.82 -6.33
CA ARG A 185 15.58 -33.85 -7.35
C ARG A 185 15.71 -33.24 -8.75
N ASP A 186 14.83 -32.32 -9.12
CA ASP A 186 14.88 -31.65 -10.42
C ASP A 186 16.06 -30.66 -10.53
N ALA A 187 16.57 -30.15 -9.40
CA ALA A 187 17.71 -29.25 -9.36
C ALA A 187 19.08 -29.97 -9.55
N GLU A 188 19.19 -31.27 -9.20
CA GLU A 188 20.42 -32.06 -9.38
C GLU A 188 20.62 -32.56 -10.83
N VAL A 189 19.61 -32.45 -11.69
CA VAL A 189 19.63 -32.94 -13.08
C VAL A 189 20.01 -31.82 -14.09
N LYS A 190 20.29 -30.60 -13.61
CA LYS A 190 20.79 -29.46 -14.42
C LYS A 190 22.19 -29.05 -13.98
#